data_AF-A0A932VE70-F1
#
_entry.id   AF-A0A932VE70-F1
#
_cell.length_a   1.000
_cell.length_b   1.000
_cell.length_c   1.000
_cell.angle_alpha   90.00
_cell.angle_beta   90.00
_cell.angle_gamma   90.00
#
_symmetry.space_group_name_H-M   'P 1'
#
loop_
_entity.id
_entity.type
_entity.pdbx_description
1 polymer ?
#
loop_
_entity_poly.entity_id
_entity_poly.type
_entity_poly.pdbx_seq_one_letter_code
_entity_poly.pdbx_strand_id
1 'polypeptide(L)' 'MNEAEMKAELERLRSENDALKKTSAKGLSMKISEKGGLSIYGLGRFPVTLYKEQWTKLLDMADDIRAFLKANDDKLKTKQ' A
#
# COMPACT_ATOMS: atom_id res chain seq x y z
N MET A 1 1.33 -31.85 14.78
CA MET A 1 2.40 -30.91 14.43
C MET A 1 3.30 -30.76 15.63
N ASN A 2 4.55 -31.19 15.53
CA ASN A 2 5.54 -30.86 16.56
C ASN A 2 6.02 -29.41 16.38
N GLU A 3 6.65 -28.81 17.39
CA GLU A 3 7.14 -27.42 17.35
C GLU A 3 8.09 -27.13 16.17
N ALA A 4 8.91 -28.09 15.76
CA ALA A 4 9.82 -27.95 14.63
C ALA A 4 9.06 -27.89 13.29
N GLU A 5 8.00 -28.68 13.12
CA GLU A 5 7.13 -28.61 11.94
C GLU A 5 6.40 -27.27 11.87
N MET A 6 5.91 -26.78 13.03
CA MET A 6 5.23 -25.49 13.09
C MET A 6 6.17 -24.33 12.80
N LYS A 7 7.42 -24.40 13.27
CA LYS A 7 8.45 -23.38 12.99
C LYS A 7 8.88 -23.37 11.52
N ALA A 8 9.04 -24.55 10.91
CA ALA A 8 9.35 -24.69 9.49
C ALA A 8 8.23 -24.13 8.60
N GLU A 9 6.97 -24.41 8.95
CA GLU A 9 5.83 -23.87 8.22
C GLU A 9 5.71 -22.34 8.37
N LEU A 10 6.01 -21.80 9.55
CA LEU A 10 6.02 -20.37 9.81
C LEU A 10 7.09 -19.64 8.99
N GLU A 11 8.27 -20.24 8.84
CA GLU A 11 9.36 -19.70 8.05
C GLU A 11 9.06 -19.76 6.54
N ARG A 12 8.47 -20.87 6.07
CA ARG A 12 7.97 -21.01 4.71
C ARG A 12 6.93 -19.95 4.37
N LEU A 13 5.91 -19.81 5.21
CA LEU A 13 4.85 -18.83 5.03
C LEU A 13 5.38 -17.40 5.04
N ARG A 14 6.38 -17.07 5.88
CA ARG A 14 7.01 -15.75 5.88
C ARG A 14 7.74 -15.46 4.56
N SER A 15 8.51 -16.43 4.06
CA SER A 15 9.24 -16.30 2.79
C SER A 15 8.29 -16.13 1.61
N GLU A 16 7.22 -16.92 1.56
CA GLU A 16 6.20 -16.85 0.51
C GLU A 16 5.42 -15.52 0.56
N ASN A 17 5.10 -15.03 1.76
CA ASN A 17 4.46 -13.73 1.94
C ASN A 17 5.36 -12.58 1.49
N ASP A 18 6.66 -12.66 1.74
CA ASP A 18 7.63 -11.67 1.27
C ASP A 18 7.88 -11.75 -0.24
N ALA A 19 7.79 -12.93 -0.86
CA ALA A 19 7.79 -13.08 -2.31
C ALA A 19 6.52 -12.47 -2.95
N LEU A 20 5.35 -12.71 -2.37
CA LEU A 20 4.07 -12.14 -2.82
C LEU A 20 4.02 -10.62 -2.70
N LYS A 21 4.61 -10.04 -1.65
CA LYS A 21 4.78 -8.59 -1.51
C LYS A 21 5.68 -7.99 -2.59
N LYS A 22 6.68 -8.75 -3.06
CA LYS A 22 7.57 -8.31 -4.15
C LYS A 22 6.86 -8.36 -5.51
N THR A 23 5.95 -9.30 -5.73
CA THR A 23 5.20 -9.41 -7.00
C THR A 23 4.01 -8.45 -7.09
N SER A 24 3.41 -8.03 -5.97
CA SER A 24 2.42 -6.95 -5.94
C SER A 24 2.97 -5.57 -6.34
N ALA A 25 4.29 -5.46 -6.57
CA ALA A 25 4.94 -4.25 -7.08
C ALA A 25 4.67 -3.96 -8.57
N LYS A 26 3.92 -4.82 -9.28
CA LYS A 26 3.55 -4.58 -10.69
C LYS A 26 2.30 -3.68 -10.81
N GLY A 27 2.46 -2.42 -10.41
CA GLY A 27 1.49 -1.34 -10.69
C GLY A 27 0.46 -1.06 -9.59
N LEU A 28 -0.18 0.10 -9.71
CA LEU A 28 -1.29 0.50 -8.86
C LEU A 28 -2.51 -0.37 -9.14
N SER A 29 -3.16 -0.89 -8.09
CA SER A 29 -4.43 -1.61 -8.21
C SER A 29 -5.43 -1.15 -7.15
N MET A 30 -6.71 -1.35 -7.45
CA MET A 30 -7.83 -0.88 -6.62
C MET A 30 -8.72 -2.05 -6.21
N LYS A 31 -9.17 -2.06 -4.95
CA LYS A 31 -10.12 -3.05 -4.43
C LYS A 31 -11.09 -2.41 -3.45
N ILE A 32 -12.37 -2.78 -3.52
CA ILE A 32 -13.35 -2.48 -2.47
C ILE A 32 -13.23 -3.54 -1.37
N SER A 33 -13.03 -3.08 -0.13
CA SER A 33 -12.99 -3.95 1.05
C SER A 33 -14.40 -4.41 1.44
N GLU A 34 -14.49 -5.52 2.17
CA GLU A 34 -15.75 -6.03 2.73
C GLU A 34 -16.45 -5.01 3.64
N LYS A 35 -15.69 -4.08 4.23
CA LYS A 35 -16.20 -3.00 5.08
C LYS A 35 -16.60 -1.75 4.28
N GLY A 36 -16.58 -1.80 2.95
CA GLY A 36 -17.03 -0.71 2.07
C GLY A 36 -16.02 0.40 1.77
N GLY A 37 -14.77 0.30 2.24
CA GLY A 37 -13.69 1.24 1.89
C GLY A 37 -13.00 0.88 0.57
N LEU A 38 -12.58 1.89 -0.20
CA LEU A 38 -11.74 1.72 -1.40
C LEU A 38 -10.26 1.72 -0.99
N SER A 39 -9.56 0.65 -1.35
CA SER A 39 -8.14 0.43 -1.10
C SER A 39 -7.32 0.58 -2.38
N ILE A 40 -6.27 1.41 -2.35
CA ILE A 40 -5.24 1.49 -3.38
C ILE A 40 -3.99 0.75 -2.92
N TYR A 41 -3.54 -0.22 -3.74
CA TYR A 41 -2.31 -0.99 -3.54
C TYR A 41 -1.21 -0.50 -4.49
N GLY A 42 0.04 -0.85 -4.20
CA GLY A 42 1.19 -0.54 -5.07
C GLY A 42 1.97 0.72 -4.68
N LEU A 43 1.53 1.46 -3.66
CA LEU A 43 2.26 2.63 -3.12
C LEU A 43 3.25 2.28 -1.99
N GLY A 44 3.14 1.09 -1.40
CA GLY A 44 3.96 0.67 -0.27
C GLY A 44 3.57 -0.71 0.26
N ARG A 45 4.01 -1.03 1.48
CA ARG A 45 3.74 -2.35 2.12
C ARG A 45 2.27 -2.56 2.43
N PHE A 46 1.55 -1.49 2.75
CA PHE A 46 0.14 -1.53 3.11
C PHE A 46 -0.68 -0.73 2.10
N PRO A 47 -1.92 -1.16 1.80
CA PRO A 47 -2.82 -0.38 0.98
C PRO A 47 -3.23 0.90 1.72
N VAL A 48 -3.54 1.94 0.95
CA VAL A 48 -4.23 3.13 1.46
C VAL A 48 -5.73 2.88 1.29
N THR A 49 -6.45 2.75 2.40
CA THR A 49 -7.90 2.54 2.41
C THR A 49 -8.59 3.77 2.96
N LEU A 50 -9.50 4.35 2.16
CA LEU A 50 -10.37 5.45 2.59
C LEU A 50 -11.82 5.14 2.17
N TYR A 51 -12.78 5.73 2.87
CA TYR A 51 -14.19 5.72 2.46
C TYR A 51 -14.45 6.71 1.33
N LYS A 52 -15.57 6.55 0.62
CA LYS A 52 -15.92 7.35 -0.56
C LYS A 52 -15.76 8.86 -0.34
N GLU A 53 -16.37 9.41 0.70
CA GLU A 53 -16.33 10.86 0.98
C GLU A 53 -14.91 11.37 1.26
N GLN A 54 -14.06 10.53 1.88
CA GLN A 54 -12.66 10.86 2.13
C GLN A 54 -11.85 10.86 0.82
N TRP A 55 -12.11 9.91 -0.08
CA TRP A 55 -11.51 9.89 -1.41
C TRP A 55 -11.92 11.11 -2.22
N THR A 56 -13.21 11.44 -2.28
CA THR A 56 -13.70 12.63 -2.99
C THR A 56 -12.99 13.88 -2.49
N LYS A 57 -12.98 14.10 -1.16
CA LYS A 57 -12.31 15.26 -0.56
C LYS A 57 -10.80 15.30 -0.85
N LEU A 58 -10.12 14.16 -0.84
CA LEU A 58 -8.69 14.09 -1.15
C LEU A 58 -8.43 14.39 -2.64
N LEU A 59 -9.29 13.90 -3.53
CA LEU A 59 -9.18 14.11 -4.97
C LEU A 59 -9.47 15.57 -5.34
N ASP A 60 -10.38 16.24 -4.63
CA ASP A 60 -10.62 17.68 -4.79
C ASP A 60 -9.37 18.52 -4.45
N MET A 61 -8.48 18.01 -3.60
CA MET A 61 -7.21 18.64 -3.24
C MET A 61 -6.04 18.24 -4.16
N ALA A 62 -6.29 17.48 -5.24
CA ALA A 62 -5.21 16.91 -6.05
C ALA A 62 -4.26 17.97 -6.64
N ASP A 63 -4.79 19.09 -7.12
CA ASP A 63 -3.99 20.16 -7.71
C ASP A 63 -3.18 20.91 -6.66
N ASP A 64 -3.78 21.19 -5.49
CA ASP A 64 -3.08 21.81 -4.37
C ASP A 64 -1.93 20.93 -3.86
N ILE A 65 -2.16 19.62 -3.78
CA ILE A 65 -1.11 18.65 -3.39
C ILE A 65 0.04 18.69 -4.41
N ARG A 66 -0.26 18.67 -5.72
CA ARG A 66 0.76 18.75 -6.77
C ARG A 66 1.56 20.05 -6.69
N ALA A 67 0.88 21.18 -6.48
CA ALA A 67 1.53 22.48 -6.32
C ALA A 67 2.43 22.51 -5.08
N PHE A 68 1.95 21.98 -3.94
CA PHE A 68 2.69 21.94 -2.70
C PHE A 68 3.94 21.04 -2.78
N LEU A 69 3.84 19.87 -3.44
CA LEU A 69 4.98 19.00 -3.70
C LEU A 69 6.05 19.73 -4.52
N LYS A 70 5.65 20.38 -5.63
CA LYS A 70 6.58 21.14 -6.48
C LYS A 70 7.26 22.29 -5.73
N ALA A 71 6.51 23.00 -4.89
CA ALA A 71 7.05 24.12 -4.12
C ALA A 71 8.03 23.71 -3.01
N ASN A 72 8.08 22.42 -2.64
CA ASN A 72 8.92 21.90 -1.56
C ASN A 72 9.79 20.71 -2.02
N ASP A 73 10.06 20.60 -3.31
CA ASP A 73 10.81 19.47 -3.90
C ASP A 73 12.19 19.27 -3.23
N ASP A 74 12.84 20.37 -2.85
CA ASP A 74 14.11 20.41 -2.12
C ASP A 74 14.08 19.75 -0.74
N LYS A 75 12.90 19.69 -0.11
CA LYS A 75 12.69 19.11 1.23
C LYS A 75 12.21 17.67 1.19
N LEU A 76 11.75 17.20 0.03
CA LEU A 76 11.11 15.90 -0.12
C LEU A 76 12.13 14.86 -0.57
N LYS A 77 12.11 13.69 0.08
CA LYS A 77 12.97 12.57 -0.30
C LYS A 77 12.29 11.73 -1.37
N THR A 78 12.96 11.52 -2.49
CA THR A 78 12.57 10.50 -3.47
C THR A 78 13.10 9.14 -3.01
N LYS A 79 12.21 8.15 -2.93
CA LYS A 79 12.57 6.78 -2.61
C LYS A 79 13.13 6.13 -3.90
N GLN A 80 14.44 5.92 -3.95
CA GLN A 80 15.09 5.06 -4.94
C GLN A 80 14.98 3.58 -4.53
#